data_AF-A0A535KT36-F1
#
_entry.id   AF-A0A535KT36-F1
#
_cell.length_a   1.000
_cell.length_b   1.000
_cell.length_c   1.000
_cell.angle_alpha   90.00
_cell.angle_beta   90.00
_cell.angle_gamma   90.00
#
_symmetry.space_group_name_H-M   'P 1'
#
loop_
_entity.id
_entity.type
_entity.pdbx_description
1 polymer ?
#
loop_
_entity_poly.entity_id
_entity_poly.type
_entity_poly.pdbx_seq_one_letter_code
_entity_poly.pdbx_strand_id
1 'polypeptide(L)' 'MATGEDLRVALRRLAPEHREVIVLRYFLDLPLGEVAAIAGIPVGTVKSRINRGLAAMRPFFRPMEAVT' A
#
# COMPACT_ATOMS: atom_id res chain seq x y z
N MET A 1 -1.65 5.67 18.83
CA MET A 1 -0.61 5.64 17.79
C MET A 1 -0.65 4.30 17.11
N ALA A 2 -0.62 4.24 15.77
CA ALA A 2 -0.42 2.98 15.08
C ALA A 2 1.04 2.55 15.22
N THR A 3 1.28 1.29 15.57
CA THR A 3 2.61 0.74 15.81
C THR A 3 3.14 0.04 14.55
N GLY A 4 4.43 -0.30 14.54
CA GLY A 4 5.02 -1.13 13.48
C GLY A 4 4.39 -2.53 13.37
N GLU A 5 3.69 -3.00 14.41
CA GLU A 5 2.92 -4.25 14.35
C GLU A 5 1.62 -4.06 13.56
N ASP A 6 0.92 -2.93 13.73
CA ASP A 6 -0.31 -2.62 12.98
C ASP A 6 -0.04 -2.59 11.47
N LEU A 7 1.10 -2.02 11.06
CA LEU A 7 1.55 -2.03 9.67
C LEU A 7 1.79 -3.45 9.14
N ARG A 8 2.49 -4.29 9.91
CA ARG A 8 2.75 -5.69 9.53
C ARG A 8 1.46 -6.49 9.40
N VAL A 9 0.51 -6.32 10.33
CA VAL A 9 -0.82 -6.93 10.25
C VAL A 9 -1.55 -6.47 9.00
N ALA A 10 -1.60 -5.15 8.75
CA ALA A 10 -2.28 -4.58 7.60
C ALA A 10 -1.74 -5.13 6.27
N LEU A 11 -0.41 -5.17 6.11
CA LEU A 11 0.23 -5.74 4.92
C LEU A 11 -0.11 -7.22 4.74
N ARG A 12 -0.06 -8.03 5.81
CA ARG A 12 -0.41 -9.46 5.76
C ARG A 12 -1.86 -9.72 5.34
N ARG A 13 -2.76 -8.78 5.57
CA ARG A 13 -4.19 -8.89 5.22
C ARG A 13 -4.50 -8.46 3.79
N LEU A 14 -3.57 -7.79 3.10
CA LEU A 14 -3.73 -7.46 1.69
C LEU A 14 -3.64 -8.68 0.78
N ALA A 15 -4.47 -8.69 -0.27
CA ALA A 15 -4.29 -9.55 -1.42
C ALA A 15 -2.86 -9.37 -2.00
N PRO A 16 -2.21 -10.43 -2.51
CA PRO A 16 -0.83 -10.38 -2.96
C PRO A 16 -0.54 -9.24 -3.94
N GLU A 17 -1.43 -9.03 -4.91
CA GLU A 17 -1.30 -8.00 -5.95
C GLU A 17 -1.44 -6.55 -5.42
N HIS A 18 -2.16 -6.33 -4.31
CA HIS A 18 -2.18 -5.02 -3.65
C HIS A 18 -0.93 -4.81 -2.79
N ARG A 19 -0.48 -5.86 -2.11
CA ARG A 19 0.72 -5.82 -1.28
C ARG A 19 1.96 -5.53 -2.13
N GLU A 20 2.09 -6.21 -3.26
CA GLU A 20 3.20 -6.06 -4.20
C GLU A 20 3.40 -4.59 -4.60
N VAL A 21 2.36 -3.95 -5.14
CA VAL A 21 2.47 -2.55 -5.58
C VAL A 21 2.73 -1.57 -4.43
N ILE A 22 2.26 -1.87 -3.22
CA ILE A 22 2.54 -1.05 -2.03
C ILE A 22 4.00 -1.22 -1.59
N VAL A 23 4.53 -2.44 -1.58
CA VAL A 23 5.92 -2.72 -1.23
C VAL A 23 6.85 -2.04 -2.23
N LEU A 24 6.64 -2.26 -3.52
CA LEU A 24 7.45 -1.65 -4.57
C LEU A 24 7.40 -0.12 -4.49
N ARG A 25 6.20 0.48 -4.32
CA ARG A 25 6.05 1.94 -4.30
C ARG A 25 6.59 2.58 -3.03
N TYR A 26 6.28 2.05 -1.84
CA TYR A 26 6.50 2.77 -0.59
C TYR A 26 7.67 2.25 0.25
N PHE A 27 8.05 0.97 0.09
CA PHE A 27 9.15 0.37 0.84
C PHE A 27 10.44 0.38 0.04
N LEU A 28 10.34 0.24 -1.28
CA LEU A 28 11.49 0.31 -2.20
C LEU A 28 11.58 1.66 -2.92
N ASP A 29 10.64 2.58 -2.63
CA ASP A 29 10.52 3.92 -3.21
C ASP A 29 10.62 3.97 -4.76
N LEU A 30 10.11 2.94 -5.43
CA LEU A 30 10.16 2.86 -6.88
C LEU A 30 9.11 3.78 -7.52
N PRO A 31 9.45 4.46 -8.63
CA PRO A 31 8.49 5.26 -9.37
C PRO A 31 7.42 4.38 -10.03
N LEU A 32 6.22 4.92 -10.27
CA LEU A 32 5.07 4.15 -10.77
C LEU A 32 5.34 3.41 -12.09
N GLY A 33 6.21 3.96 -12.95
CA GLY A 33 6.61 3.31 -14.20
C GLY A 33 7.42 2.02 -13.97
N GLU A 34 8.34 2.04 -13.02
CA GLU A 34 9.12 0.85 -12.65
C GLU A 34 8.26 -0.18 -11.93
N VAL A 35 7.36 0.27 -11.04
CA VAL A 35 6.37 -0.63 -10.41
C VAL A 35 5.53 -1.33 -11.48
N ALA A 36 5.07 -0.60 -12.50
CA ALA A 36 4.30 -1.15 -13.61
C ALA A 36 5.11 -2.17 -14.42
N ALA A 37 6.37 -1.87 -14.72
CA ALA A 37 7.26 -2.77 -15.45
C ALA A 37 7.53 -4.07 -14.67
N ILE A 38 7.84 -3.98 -13.37
CA ILE A 38 8.11 -5.14 -12.49
C ILE A 38 6.86 -6.01 -12.33
N ALA A 39 5.71 -5.39 -12.06
CA ALA A 39 4.45 -6.11 -11.83
C ALA A 39 3.76 -6.57 -13.13
N GLY A 40 4.30 -6.23 -14.32
CA GLY A 40 3.75 -6.64 -15.62
C GLY A 40 2.36 -6.08 -15.92
N ILE A 41 2.03 -4.89 -15.42
CA ILE A 41 0.69 -4.28 -15.54
C ILE A 41 0.74 -2.80 -15.93
N PRO A 42 -0.33 -2.23 -16.51
CA PRO A 42 -0.38 -0.81 -16.83
C PRO A 42 -0.24 0.10 -15.60
N VAL A 43 0.38 1.28 -15.76
CA VAL A 43 0.51 2.29 -14.69
C VAL A 43 -0.86 2.69 -14.10
N GLY A 44 -1.91 2.73 -14.91
CA GLY A 44 -3.28 2.96 -14.42
C GLY A 44 -3.75 1.86 -13.45
N THR A 45 -3.43 0.60 -13.76
CA THR A 45 -3.70 -0.54 -12.88
C THR A 45 -2.91 -0.43 -11.58
N VAL A 46 -1.63 -0.06 -11.64
CA VAL A 46 -0.80 0.18 -10.44
C VAL A 46 -1.46 1.20 -9.52
N LYS A 47 -1.87 2.36 -10.05
CA LYS A 47 -2.58 3.39 -9.27
C LYS A 47 -3.85 2.84 -8.61
N SER A 48 -4.66 2.09 -9.36
CA SER A 48 -5.89 1.49 -8.83
C SER A 48 -5.63 0.43 -7.75
N ARG A 49 -4.56 -0.37 -7.89
CA ARG A 49 -4.15 -1.39 -6.91
C ARG A 49 -3.59 -0.74 -5.64
N ILE A 50 -2.82 0.34 -5.77
CA ILE A 50 -2.36 1.15 -4.63
C ILE A 50 -3.57 1.72 -3.88
N ASN A 51 -4.49 2.39 -4.57
CA ASN A 51 -5.67 2.97 -3.93
C ASN A 51 -6.51 1.92 -3.19
N ARG A 52 -6.77 0.77 -3.82
CA ARG A 52 -7.50 -0.34 -3.19
C ARG A 52 -6.73 -0.96 -2.03
N GLY A 53 -5.42 -1.10 -2.15
CA GLY A 53 -4.55 -1.58 -1.08
C GLY A 53 -4.57 -0.65 0.14
N LEU A 54 -4.39 0.66 -0.06
CA LEU A 54 -4.44 1.65 1.01
C LEU A 54 -5.82 1.70 1.68
N ALA A 55 -6.90 1.63 0.89
CA ALA A 55 -8.25 1.56 1.42
C ALA A 55 -8.47 0.30 2.28
N ALA A 56 -7.95 -0.85 1.85
CA ALA A 56 -8.01 -2.10 2.61
C ALA A 56 -7.10 -2.09 3.86
N MET A 57 -6.04 -1.28 3.87
CA MET A 57 -5.18 -1.08 5.04
C MET A 57 -5.82 -0.17 6.09
N ARG A 58 -6.65 0.79 5.68
CA ARG A 58 -7.23 1.82 6.56
C ARG A 58 -7.89 1.31 7.85
N PRO A 59 -8.65 0.19 7.88
CA PRO A 59 -9.26 -0.31 9.11
C PRO A 59 -8.27 -0.74 10.19
N PHE A 60 -7.00 -0.99 9.84
CA PHE A 60 -5.95 -1.41 10.77
C PHE A 60 -5.25 -0.24 11.46
N PHE A 61 -5.51 1.00 11.02
CA PHE A 61 -4.90 2.19 11.59
C PHE A 61 -5.96 3.00 12.31
N ARG A 62 -5.69 3.38 13.56
CA ARG A 62 -6.49 4.42 14.21
C ARG A 62 -6.23 5.76 13.53
N PRO A 63 -7.27 6.54 13.20
CA PRO A 63 -7.10 7.92 12.77
C PRO A 63 -6.23 8.66 13.80
N MET A 64 -5.26 9.41 13.31
CA MET A 64 -4.53 10.32 14.18
C MET A 64 -5.47 11.49 14.45
N GLU A 65 -5.92 11.66 15.69
CA GLU A 65 -6.68 12.84 16.12
C GLU A 65 -5.86 14.06 15.68
N ALA A 66 -6.44 14.93 14.84
CA ALA A 66 -5.79 16.16 14.46
C ALA A 66 -5.61 16.99 15.73
N VAL A 67 -4.37 17.15 16.17
CA VAL A 67 -4.04 18.07 17.26
C VAL A 67 -4.41 19.46 16.73
N THR A 68 -5.51 19.99 17.26
CA THR A 68 -5.96 21.38 17.00
C THR A 68 -5.12 22.35 17.81
#